data_AF-A0A1V6AR54-F1
#
_entry.id   AF-A0A1V6AR54-F1
#
_cell.length_a   1.000
_cell.length_b   1.000
_cell.length_c   1.000
_cell.angle_alpha   90.00
_cell.angle_beta   90.00
_cell.angle_gamma   90.00
#
_symmetry.space_group_name_H-M   'P 1'
#
loop_
_entity.id
_entity.type
_entity.pdbx_description
1 polymer ?
#
loop_
_entity_poly.entity_id
_entity_poly.type
_entity_poly.pdbx_seq_one_letter_code
_entity_poly.pdbx_strand_id
1 'polypeptide(L)'
;MNQQLKLIKVVFLIVSFLALTSIAYAVPTTVNFTAYDFGANAPTDPVTGTIIYDAVGDWSTGVPIISIDMLIGGYNYTVGEVNVGSSGNSYIIGGILYGINAIASNTVDFWLTFTQTAPDTYATNSFYYSTSGGGNIWSTYKFSQFSVTNAVPEPALILLMGLGLLGIAGVRRKMKK
;
A
#
# COMPACT_ATOMS: atom_id res chain seq x y z
N MET A 1 44.87 30.37 13.32
CA MET A 1 44.25 29.08 13.72
C MET A 1 42.71 29.09 13.77
N ASN A 2 42.02 30.24 13.80
CA ASN A 2 40.56 30.31 14.02
C ASN A 2 39.65 30.20 12.77
N GLN A 3 40.17 30.45 11.57
CA GLN A 3 39.34 30.45 10.33
C GLN A 3 39.11 29.04 9.78
N GLN A 4 40.16 28.20 9.76
CA GLN A 4 40.10 26.80 9.32
C GLN A 4 39.07 26.00 10.13
N LEU A 5 39.02 26.19 11.45
CA LEU A 5 38.07 25.51 12.33
C LEU A 5 36.61 25.97 12.13
N LYS A 6 36.38 27.24 11.77
CA LYS A 6 35.04 27.75 11.43
C LYS A 6 34.56 27.15 10.11
N LEU A 7 35.45 27.08 9.11
CA LEU A 7 35.14 26.50 7.80
C LEU A 7 34.76 25.02 7.92
N ILE A 8 35.54 24.23 8.68
CA ILE A 8 35.27 22.81 8.93
C ILE A 8 33.88 22.59 9.57
N LYS A 9 33.49 23.44 10.52
CA LYS A 9 32.17 23.34 11.18
C LYS A 9 31.01 23.67 10.25
N VAL A 10 31.17 24.68 9.41
CA VAL A 10 30.15 25.08 8.41
C VAL A 10 30.00 24.00 7.36
N VAL A 11 31.11 23.43 6.87
CA VAL A 11 31.08 22.31 5.93
C VAL A 11 30.41 21.09 6.56
N PHE A 12 30.73 20.75 7.81
CA PHE A 12 30.09 19.62 8.51
C PHE A 12 28.58 19.80 8.68
N LEU A 13 28.13 21.04 8.99
CA LEU A 13 26.70 21.36 9.09
C LEU A 13 25.98 21.23 7.74
N ILE A 14 26.59 21.71 6.66
CA ILE A 14 26.03 21.63 5.30
C ILE A 14 25.96 20.17 4.83
N VAL A 15 27.02 19.38 5.06
CA VAL A 15 27.04 17.94 4.74
C VAL A 15 26.00 17.17 5.57
N SER A 16 25.78 17.55 6.84
CA SER A 16 24.74 16.95 7.69
C SER A 16 23.32 17.26 7.20
N PHE A 17 23.10 18.45 6.64
CA PHE A 17 21.81 18.83 6.02
C PHE A 17 21.59 18.16 4.66
N LEU A 18 22.66 17.93 3.89
CA LEU A 18 22.58 17.20 2.61
C LEU A 18 22.38 15.69 2.79
N ALA A 19 22.72 15.13 3.95
CA ALA A 19 22.49 13.72 4.29
C ALA A 19 21.03 13.41 4.70
N LEU A 20 20.14 14.41 4.78
CA LEU A 20 18.69 14.23 4.93
C LEU A 20 18.02 13.86 3.60
N THR A 21 18.69 13.06 2.76
CA THR A 21 18.05 12.46 1.60
C THR A 21 16.85 11.66 2.10
N SER A 22 15.67 11.96 1.57
CA SER A 22 14.44 11.23 1.83
C SER A 22 14.73 9.73 1.69
N ILE A 23 14.71 9.02 2.82
CA ILE A 23 14.65 7.57 2.78
C ILE A 23 13.30 7.29 2.11
N ALA A 24 13.33 6.70 0.91
CA ALA A 24 12.13 6.20 0.26
C ALA A 24 11.64 5.04 1.12
N TYR A 25 10.81 5.35 2.11
CA TYR A 25 10.10 4.33 2.84
C TYR A 25 9.02 3.81 1.92
N ALA A 26 9.04 2.49 1.73
CA ALA A 26 7.86 1.69 1.47
C ALA A 26 6.65 2.28 2.23
N VAL A 27 5.57 2.59 1.52
CA VAL A 27 4.36 3.16 2.10
C VAL A 27 3.25 2.12 1.97
N PRO A 28 3.01 1.31 3.01
CA PRO A 28 1.92 0.35 2.97
C PRO A 28 0.59 1.04 2.65
N THR A 29 -0.05 0.63 1.57
CA THR A 29 -1.41 1.00 1.22
C THR A 29 -2.35 -0.10 1.66
N THR A 30 -3.35 0.26 2.46
CA THR A 30 -4.41 -0.65 2.91
C THR A 30 -5.67 -0.43 2.08
N VAL A 31 -6.23 -1.51 1.54
CA VAL A 31 -7.52 -1.54 0.85
C VAL A 31 -8.49 -2.36 1.69
N ASN A 32 -9.59 -1.75 2.11
CA ASN A 32 -10.70 -2.43 2.78
C ASN A 32 -11.93 -2.35 1.89
N PHE A 33 -12.66 -3.45 1.76
CA PHE A 33 -13.88 -3.48 0.95
C PHE A 33 -14.90 -4.49 1.47
N THR A 34 -16.17 -4.24 1.13
CA THR A 34 -17.26 -5.22 1.20
C THR A 34 -18.09 -5.11 -0.08
N ALA A 35 -17.90 -6.07 -0.97
CA ALA A 35 -18.65 -6.21 -2.22
C ALA A 35 -19.87 -7.11 -1.99
N TYR A 36 -21.01 -6.79 -2.60
CA TYR A 36 -22.25 -7.53 -2.35
C TYR A 36 -23.14 -7.58 -3.60
N ASP A 37 -24.22 -8.36 -3.54
CA ASP A 37 -25.21 -8.52 -4.61
C ASP A 37 -24.60 -9.14 -5.89
N PHE A 38 -23.95 -10.30 -5.70
CA PHE A 38 -23.33 -11.08 -6.77
C PHE A 38 -24.33 -11.89 -7.61
N GLY A 39 -25.60 -11.83 -7.24
CA GLY A 39 -26.69 -12.59 -7.84
C GLY A 39 -26.93 -13.95 -7.17
N ALA A 40 -27.95 -14.65 -7.67
CA ALA A 40 -28.37 -15.93 -7.10
C ALA A 40 -27.27 -16.99 -7.20
N ASN A 41 -27.15 -17.81 -6.15
CA ASN A 41 -26.20 -18.92 -6.04
C ASN A 41 -24.72 -18.52 -6.02
N ALA A 42 -24.41 -17.25 -5.73
CA ALA A 42 -23.05 -16.83 -5.43
C ALA A 42 -22.52 -17.60 -4.20
N PRO A 43 -21.38 -18.30 -4.29
CA PRO A 43 -20.81 -19.07 -3.18
C PRO A 43 -20.48 -18.22 -1.94
N THR A 44 -20.25 -16.92 -2.13
CA THR A 44 -20.00 -15.96 -1.06
C THR A 44 -20.59 -14.61 -1.45
N ASP A 45 -21.57 -14.15 -0.67
CA ASP A 45 -22.20 -12.84 -0.81
C ASP A 45 -22.68 -12.40 0.59
N PRO A 46 -22.12 -11.34 1.19
CA PRO A 46 -21.09 -10.45 0.65
C PRO A 46 -19.67 -11.04 0.70
N VAL A 47 -18.75 -10.47 -0.09
CA VAL A 47 -17.29 -10.69 0.02
C VAL A 47 -16.65 -9.51 0.71
N THR A 48 -16.01 -9.75 1.86
CA THR A 48 -15.24 -8.75 2.61
C THR A 48 -13.76 -9.10 2.56
N GLY A 49 -12.92 -8.08 2.42
CA GLY A 49 -11.48 -8.28 2.44
C GLY A 49 -10.69 -7.05 2.89
N THR A 50 -9.52 -7.33 3.45
CA THR A 50 -8.47 -6.36 3.77
C THR A 50 -7.18 -6.78 3.08
N ILE A 51 -6.62 -5.89 2.27
CA ILE A 51 -5.41 -6.14 1.49
C ILE A 51 -4.41 -5.01 1.74
N ILE A 52 -3.16 -5.35 2.02
CA ILE A 52 -2.08 -4.39 2.21
C ILE A 52 -0.99 -4.66 1.19
N TYR A 53 -0.55 -3.64 0.48
CA TYR A 53 0.56 -3.70 -0.50
C TYR A 53 1.51 -2.52 -0.30
N ASP A 54 2.74 -2.60 -0.82
CA ASP A 54 3.77 -1.58 -0.63
C ASP A 54 3.82 -0.53 -1.75
N ALA A 55 4.29 -0.93 -2.92
CA ALA A 55 4.36 -0.11 -4.13
C ALA A 55 3.35 -0.61 -5.15
N VAL A 56 3.01 0.17 -6.17
CA VAL A 56 2.17 -0.30 -7.30
C VAL A 56 3.00 -0.36 -8.58
N GLY A 57 2.98 -1.50 -9.25
CA GLY A 57 3.59 -1.72 -10.57
C GLY A 57 2.56 -1.60 -11.67
N ASP A 58 2.97 -1.63 -12.93
CA ASP A 58 1.99 -1.77 -14.01
C ASP A 58 1.37 -3.19 -14.01
N TRP A 59 0.31 -3.41 -14.78
CA TRP A 59 -0.33 -4.73 -14.85
C TRP A 59 0.58 -5.86 -15.34
N SER A 60 1.72 -5.54 -15.97
CA SER A 60 2.68 -6.52 -16.49
C SER A 60 3.81 -6.84 -15.51
N THR A 61 4.08 -5.94 -14.57
CA THR A 61 5.19 -6.05 -13.62
C THR A 61 4.71 -6.52 -12.26
N GLY A 62 3.49 -6.15 -11.84
CA GLY A 62 2.96 -6.48 -10.52
C GLY A 62 3.89 -6.04 -9.38
N VAL A 63 3.45 -6.18 -8.15
CA VAL A 63 4.17 -5.78 -6.93
C VAL A 63 3.79 -6.64 -5.73
N PRO A 64 4.61 -6.61 -4.66
CA PRO A 64 4.39 -7.47 -3.50
C PRO A 64 3.15 -7.08 -2.70
N ILE A 65 2.29 -8.07 -2.43
CA ILE A 65 1.30 -8.02 -1.36
C ILE A 65 2.02 -8.23 -0.03
N ILE A 66 1.75 -7.36 0.94
CA ILE A 66 2.26 -7.46 2.32
C ILE A 66 1.37 -8.40 3.14
N SER A 67 0.04 -8.23 3.05
CA SER A 67 -0.92 -9.08 3.73
C SER A 67 -2.26 -9.09 3.01
N ILE A 68 -2.99 -10.19 3.20
CA ILE A 68 -4.37 -10.34 2.74
C ILE A 68 -5.16 -11.10 3.80
N ASP A 69 -6.37 -10.63 4.08
CA ASP A 69 -7.39 -11.33 4.83
C ASP A 69 -8.67 -11.30 3.98
N MET A 70 -9.01 -12.44 3.38
CA MET A 70 -10.17 -12.59 2.52
C MET A 70 -10.52 -14.07 2.36
N LEU A 71 -11.80 -14.39 2.57
CA LEU A 71 -12.38 -15.71 2.43
C LEU A 71 -13.46 -15.71 1.34
N ILE A 72 -13.29 -16.52 0.29
CA ILE A 72 -14.28 -16.69 -0.78
C ILE A 72 -14.53 -18.18 -1.00
N GLY A 73 -15.77 -18.62 -0.90
CA GLY A 73 -16.18 -20.01 -1.14
C GLY A 73 -15.49 -21.01 -0.22
N GLY A 74 -15.10 -20.59 0.99
CA GLY A 74 -14.31 -21.41 1.91
C GLY A 74 -12.79 -21.37 1.67
N TYR A 75 -12.31 -20.61 0.68
CA TYR A 75 -10.89 -20.45 0.37
C TYR A 75 -10.30 -19.18 0.97
N ASN A 76 -9.22 -19.33 1.75
CA ASN A 76 -8.43 -18.21 2.27
C ASN A 76 -7.29 -17.90 1.31
N TYR A 77 -7.28 -16.69 0.75
CA TYR A 77 -6.20 -16.26 -0.13
C TYR A 77 -4.92 -15.95 0.66
N THR A 78 -3.78 -16.25 0.05
CA THR A 78 -2.46 -15.97 0.63
C THR A 78 -1.69 -14.92 -0.17
N VAL A 79 -0.68 -14.32 0.45
CA VAL A 79 0.15 -13.28 -0.18
C VAL A 79 0.87 -13.75 -1.45
N GLY A 80 1.15 -15.04 -1.57
CA GLY A 80 1.83 -15.62 -2.73
C GLY A 80 0.93 -15.84 -3.94
N GLU A 81 -0.39 -15.65 -3.78
CA GLU A 81 -1.39 -15.92 -4.82
C GLU A 81 -2.02 -14.65 -5.38
N VAL A 82 -1.71 -13.51 -4.78
CA VAL A 82 -2.34 -12.24 -5.07
C VAL A 82 -1.28 -11.23 -5.44
N ASN A 83 -1.63 -10.34 -6.36
CA ASN A 83 -0.77 -9.26 -6.78
C ASN A 83 -1.63 -8.03 -7.12
N VAL A 84 -1.00 -6.86 -7.18
CA VAL A 84 -1.63 -5.59 -7.53
C VAL A 84 -0.87 -4.94 -8.69
N GLY A 85 -1.61 -4.26 -9.55
CA GLY A 85 -1.03 -3.45 -10.61
C GLY A 85 -1.90 -2.26 -10.96
N SER A 86 -1.34 -1.35 -11.76
CA SER A 86 -2.04 -0.18 -12.27
C SER A 86 -1.89 0.02 -13.78
N SER A 87 -2.81 0.81 -14.32
CA SER A 87 -2.74 1.37 -15.66
C SER A 87 -3.37 2.76 -15.63
N GLY A 88 -2.54 3.80 -15.71
CA GLY A 88 -2.98 5.18 -15.46
C GLY A 88 -3.54 5.33 -14.05
N ASN A 89 -4.79 5.78 -13.94
CA ASN A 89 -5.46 5.96 -12.65
C ASN A 89 -6.24 4.72 -12.19
N SER A 90 -6.20 3.63 -12.96
CA SER A 90 -6.92 2.39 -12.67
C SER A 90 -5.99 1.42 -11.95
N TYR A 91 -6.52 0.78 -10.91
CA TYR A 91 -5.84 -0.20 -10.10
C TYR A 91 -6.59 -1.52 -10.17
N ILE A 92 -5.83 -2.61 -10.12
CA ILE A 92 -6.36 -3.97 -10.04
C ILE A 92 -5.61 -4.75 -8.98
N ILE A 93 -6.34 -5.39 -8.07
CA ILE A 93 -5.82 -6.38 -7.14
C ILE A 93 -6.46 -7.69 -7.52
N GLY A 94 -5.70 -8.72 -7.83
CA GLY A 94 -6.27 -10.00 -8.25
C GLY A 94 -5.36 -11.18 -7.99
N GLY A 95 -5.93 -12.36 -8.16
CA GLY A 95 -5.16 -13.60 -8.13
C GLY A 95 -4.22 -13.70 -9.33
N ILE A 96 -3.13 -14.44 -9.16
CA ILE A 96 -2.09 -14.57 -10.20
C ILE A 96 -2.23 -15.82 -11.05
N LEU A 97 -3.23 -16.67 -10.78
CA LEU A 97 -3.35 -17.99 -11.40
C LEU A 97 -3.41 -17.90 -12.93
N TYR A 98 -4.16 -16.93 -13.47
CA TYR A 98 -4.20 -16.59 -14.90
C TYR A 98 -3.69 -15.18 -15.20
N GLY A 99 -3.15 -14.51 -14.17
CA GLY A 99 -2.78 -13.09 -14.18
C GLY A 99 -3.83 -12.23 -13.50
N ILE A 100 -3.40 -11.12 -12.90
CA ILE A 100 -4.24 -10.23 -12.07
C ILE A 100 -5.45 -9.64 -12.82
N ASN A 101 -5.41 -9.71 -14.15
CA ASN A 101 -6.43 -9.22 -15.07
C ASN A 101 -7.20 -10.36 -15.79
N ALA A 102 -7.26 -11.57 -15.23
CA ALA A 102 -7.99 -12.68 -15.84
C ALA A 102 -8.56 -13.63 -14.78
N ILE A 103 -9.76 -14.15 -15.04
CA ILE A 103 -10.39 -15.18 -14.22
C ILE A 103 -10.92 -16.26 -15.18
N ALA A 104 -10.61 -17.51 -14.89
CA ALA A 104 -11.28 -18.65 -15.50
C ALA A 104 -12.42 -19.15 -14.59
N SER A 105 -13.45 -19.75 -15.18
CA SER A 105 -14.49 -20.38 -14.38
C SER A 105 -13.97 -21.65 -13.71
N ASN A 106 -14.56 -22.03 -12.57
CA ASN A 106 -14.18 -23.19 -11.77
C ASN A 106 -12.75 -23.13 -11.18
N THR A 107 -12.17 -21.94 -11.07
CA THR A 107 -10.87 -21.75 -10.42
C THR A 107 -11.05 -20.90 -9.18
N VAL A 108 -10.10 -21.00 -8.26
CA VAL A 108 -10.03 -20.09 -7.12
C VAL A 108 -9.27 -18.86 -7.57
N ASP A 109 -10.00 -17.83 -7.98
CA ASP A 109 -9.42 -16.60 -8.48
C ASP A 109 -10.37 -15.42 -8.28
N PHE A 110 -9.84 -14.21 -8.26
CA PHE A 110 -10.61 -12.98 -8.12
C PHE A 110 -9.87 -11.79 -8.73
N TRP A 111 -10.61 -10.71 -8.91
CA TRP A 111 -10.04 -9.40 -9.06
C TRP A 111 -10.93 -8.32 -8.46
N LEU A 112 -10.31 -7.23 -8.02
CA LEU A 112 -10.93 -6.02 -7.53
C LEU A 112 -10.35 -4.87 -8.34
N THR A 113 -11.20 -4.08 -8.96
CA THR A 113 -10.79 -2.88 -9.71
C THR A 113 -11.34 -1.63 -9.06
N PHE A 114 -10.51 -0.59 -9.04
CA PHE A 114 -10.86 0.72 -8.53
C PHE A 114 -10.04 1.80 -9.23
N THR A 115 -10.53 3.04 -9.20
CA THR A 115 -9.92 4.17 -9.88
C THR A 115 -9.63 5.28 -8.89
N GLN A 116 -8.47 5.90 -9.00
CA GLN A 116 -8.18 7.15 -8.31
C GLN A 116 -8.85 8.31 -9.05
N THR A 117 -9.79 8.99 -8.38
CA THR A 117 -10.58 10.09 -8.95
C THR A 117 -10.05 11.46 -8.55
N ALA A 118 -9.33 11.53 -7.42
CA ALA A 118 -8.57 12.70 -6.97
C ALA A 118 -7.39 12.24 -6.09
N PRO A 119 -6.46 13.13 -5.70
CA PRO A 119 -5.44 12.78 -4.71
C PRO A 119 -6.09 12.15 -3.47
N ASP A 120 -5.61 10.97 -3.09
CA ASP A 120 -6.11 10.15 -1.98
C ASP A 120 -7.62 9.81 -2.00
N THR A 121 -8.30 9.98 -3.15
CA THR A 121 -9.71 9.66 -3.33
C THR A 121 -9.87 8.58 -4.37
N TYR A 122 -10.53 7.49 -4.00
CA TYR A 122 -10.68 6.30 -4.82
C TYR A 122 -12.14 5.88 -4.92
N ALA A 123 -12.54 5.41 -6.09
CA ALA A 123 -13.87 4.86 -6.34
C ALA A 123 -13.74 3.41 -6.80
N THR A 124 -14.57 2.52 -6.25
CA THR A 124 -14.69 1.14 -6.73
C THR A 124 -15.26 1.09 -8.12
N ASN A 125 -14.73 0.18 -8.93
CA ASN A 125 -15.31 -0.12 -10.23
C ASN A 125 -16.07 -1.44 -10.14
N SER A 126 -15.37 -2.54 -9.87
CA SER A 126 -16.00 -3.87 -9.88
C SER A 126 -15.21 -4.91 -9.10
N PHE A 127 -15.91 -5.93 -8.63
CA PHE A 127 -15.33 -7.13 -8.03
C PHE A 127 -15.83 -8.34 -8.79
N TYR A 128 -14.93 -9.25 -9.13
CA TYR A 128 -15.30 -10.55 -9.68
C TYR A 128 -14.54 -11.64 -8.96
N TYR A 129 -15.13 -12.83 -8.90
CA TYR A 129 -14.45 -14.01 -8.42
C TYR A 129 -14.98 -15.28 -9.09
N SER A 130 -14.18 -16.34 -9.03
CA SER A 130 -14.63 -17.70 -9.23
C SER A 130 -14.23 -18.58 -8.04
N THR A 131 -14.82 -19.77 -7.96
CA THR A 131 -14.52 -20.77 -6.93
C THR A 131 -14.40 -22.13 -7.59
N SER A 132 -13.60 -23.03 -7.02
CA SER A 132 -13.52 -24.41 -7.47
C SER A 132 -14.88 -25.10 -7.34
N GLY A 133 -15.41 -25.61 -8.44
CA GLY A 133 -16.66 -26.38 -8.47
C GLY A 133 -17.95 -25.55 -8.52
N GLY A 134 -17.88 -24.21 -8.55
CA GLY A 134 -19.08 -23.37 -8.61
C GLY A 134 -19.55 -22.97 -10.02
N GLY A 135 -18.87 -23.42 -11.08
CA GLY A 135 -19.37 -23.39 -12.46
C GLY A 135 -19.35 -22.04 -13.19
N ASN A 136 -19.32 -20.92 -12.46
CA ASN A 136 -19.49 -19.56 -13.02
C ASN A 136 -18.40 -18.59 -12.52
N ILE A 137 -18.43 -17.38 -13.09
CA ILE A 137 -17.73 -16.20 -12.59
C ILE A 137 -18.82 -15.27 -12.05
N TRP A 138 -18.74 -14.92 -10.77
CA TRP A 138 -19.65 -13.98 -10.14
C TRP A 138 -19.05 -12.59 -10.16
N SER A 139 -19.89 -11.58 -10.35
CA SER A 139 -19.44 -10.20 -10.40
C SER A 139 -20.43 -9.24 -9.77
N THR A 140 -19.91 -8.12 -9.28
CA THR A 140 -20.71 -7.00 -8.79
C THR A 140 -20.00 -5.67 -9.03
N TYR A 141 -20.81 -4.62 -9.02
CA TYR A 141 -20.39 -3.22 -9.04
C TYR A 141 -20.83 -2.50 -7.76
N LYS A 142 -21.38 -3.23 -6.78
CA LYS A 142 -21.96 -2.69 -5.56
C LYS A 142 -21.07 -2.98 -4.35
N PHE A 143 -20.76 -1.93 -3.61
CA PHE A 143 -19.91 -1.96 -2.43
C PHE A 143 -20.59 -1.22 -1.29
N SER A 144 -20.75 -1.88 -0.14
CA SER A 144 -21.30 -1.25 1.07
C SER A 144 -20.21 -0.56 1.87
N GLN A 145 -18.96 -0.98 1.66
CA GLN A 145 -17.75 -0.36 2.20
C GLN A 145 -16.64 -0.41 1.16
N PHE A 146 -15.91 0.69 1.01
CA PHE A 146 -14.64 0.73 0.31
C PHE A 146 -13.78 1.88 0.83
N SER A 147 -12.50 1.61 1.05
CA SER A 147 -11.51 2.62 1.40
C SER A 147 -10.12 2.19 0.97
N VAL A 148 -9.34 3.15 0.48
CA VAL A 148 -7.90 2.99 0.26
C VAL A 148 -7.19 3.99 1.18
N THR A 149 -6.26 3.51 1.98
CA THR A 149 -5.52 4.34 2.95
C THR A 149 -4.04 4.10 2.78
N ASN A 150 -3.32 5.16 2.41
CA ASN A 150 -1.87 5.15 2.34
C ASN A 150 -1.31 5.44 3.74
N ALA A 151 -0.36 4.63 4.21
CA ALA A 151 0.38 4.99 5.41
C ALA A 151 1.12 6.32 5.16
N VAL A 152 1.28 7.16 6.17
CA VAL A 152 2.11 8.36 6.04
C VAL A 152 3.40 8.06 6.79
N PRO A 153 4.57 7.96 6.12
CA PRO A 153 5.84 7.88 6.83
C PRO A 153 5.95 9.07 7.78
N GLU A 154 6.14 8.79 9.07
CA GLU A 154 6.41 9.85 10.03
C GLU A 154 7.64 10.63 9.53
N PRO A 155 7.56 11.96 9.36
CA PRO A 155 8.72 12.73 8.97
C PRO A 155 9.82 12.51 10.02
N ALA A 156 11.08 12.52 9.60
CA ALA A 156 12.25 12.43 10.50
C ALA A 156 12.34 13.60 11.53
N LEU A 157 11.28 14.38 11.71
CA LEU A 157 11.11 15.43 12.71
C LEU A 157 11.39 14.94 14.13
N ILE A 158 11.07 13.70 14.49
CA ILE A 158 11.39 13.15 15.81
C ILE A 158 12.90 13.00 15.98
N LEU A 159 13.59 12.48 14.96
CA LEU A 159 15.05 12.39 14.94
C LEU A 159 15.69 13.79 14.98
N LEU A 160 15.17 14.74 14.19
CA LEU A 160 15.67 16.11 14.16
C LEU A 160 15.42 16.85 15.48
N MET A 161 14.28 16.64 16.13
CA MET A 161 14.01 17.14 17.47
C MET A 161 14.96 16.53 18.49
N GLY A 162 15.19 15.22 18.43
CA GLY A 162 16.15 14.52 19.29
C GLY A 162 17.56 15.08 19.14
N LEU A 163 18.04 15.21 17.91
CA LEU A 163 19.35 15.82 17.60
C LEU A 163 19.41 17.30 18.01
N GLY A 164 18.34 18.06 17.80
CA GLY A 164 18.24 19.47 18.20
C GLY A 164 18.35 19.65 19.71
N LEU A 165 17.65 18.83 20.49
CA LEU A 165 17.70 18.86 21.96
C LEU A 165 19.08 18.44 22.49
N LEU A 166 19.70 17.42 21.90
CA LEU A 166 21.06 17.00 22.24
C LEU A 166 22.09 18.09 21.91
N GLY A 167 21.93 18.77 20.78
CA GLY A 167 22.76 19.91 20.38
C GLY A 167 22.70 21.06 21.39
N ILE A 168 21.48 21.45 21.80
CA ILE A 168 21.27 22.52 22.79
C ILE A 168 21.87 22.14 24.16
N ALA A 169 21.68 20.90 24.60
CA ALA A 169 22.25 20.40 25.84
C ALA A 169 23.79 20.40 25.82
N GLY A 170 24.40 20.04 24.69
CA GLY A 170 25.85 20.08 24.48
C GLY A 170 26.44 21.49 24.53
N VAL A 171 25.76 22.47 23.92
CA VAL A 171 26.17 23.89 23.95
C VAL A 171 26.13 24.44 25.38
N ARG A 172 25.07 24.13 26.14
CA ARG A 172 24.93 24.56 27.54
C ARG A 172 26.04 24.03 28.45
N ARG A 173 26.47 22.77 28.28
CA ARG A 173 27.58 22.19 29.06
C ARG A 173 28.91 22.89 28.79
N LYS A 174 29.12 23.38 27.57
CA LYS A 174 30.36 24.06 27.19
C LYS A 174 30.44 25.50 27.72
N MET A 175 29.30 26.16 27.96
CA MET A 175 29.26 27.52 28.52
C MET A 175 29.41 27.58 30.05
N LYS A 176 29.29 26.44 30.74
CA LYS A 176 29.45 26.34 32.20
C LYS A 176 30.86 25.89 32.64
N LYS A 177 31.76 25.65 31.70
CA LYS A 177 33.19 25.43 31.91
C LYS A 177 33.94 26.60 31.32
#